data_AF-A0A7W1EKB1-F1
#
_entry.id   AF-A0A7W1EKB1-F1
#
_cell.length_a   1.000
_cell.length_b   1.000
_cell.length_c   1.000
_cell.angle_alpha   90.00
_cell.angle_beta   90.00
_cell.angle_gamma   90.00
#
_symmetry.space_group_name_H-M   'P 1'
#
loop_
_entity.id
_entity.type
_entity.pdbx_description
1 polymer ?
#
loop_
_entity_poly.entity_id
_entity_poly.type
_entity_poly.pdbx_seq_one_letter_code
_entity_poly.pdbx_strand_id
1 'polypeptide(L)'
;EVDAVGAGRLEVHDGEVELGYEGVRSFVLAGNTASLHAGGAPGLPHPAGGGAELAAAVAGWESAPLDANTLDALLGRARSARASVTLWHLLQRVRPADRARVFDALLVSGVAPPRLEQSKAVALDSYTLQRWRTALEPSWVVTEPAWRRLWRISTGMFAD
;
A
#
# COMPACT_ATOMS: atom_id res chain seq x y z
N GLU A 1 -9.46 -15.95 2.62
CA GLU A 1 -9.64 -17.30 2.05
C GLU A 1 -8.27 -17.89 1.74
N VAL A 2 -8.07 -19.19 1.98
CA VAL A 2 -6.80 -19.88 1.72
C VAL A 2 -7.13 -21.13 0.91
N ASP A 3 -6.39 -21.36 -0.17
CA ASP A 3 -6.55 -22.51 -1.04
C ASP A 3 -5.76 -23.73 -0.53
N ALA A 4 -5.87 -24.84 -1.27
CA ALA A 4 -5.24 -26.11 -0.92
C ALA A 4 -3.70 -26.08 -0.94
N VAL A 5 -3.07 -25.07 -1.56
CA VAL A 5 -1.61 -24.92 -1.60
C VAL A 5 -1.11 -23.87 -0.60
N GLY A 6 -2.00 -23.32 0.24
CA GLY A 6 -1.65 -22.32 1.26
C GLY A 6 -1.52 -20.91 0.70
N ALA A 7 -1.86 -20.68 -0.57
CA ALA A 7 -2.01 -19.34 -1.11
C ALA A 7 -3.41 -18.81 -0.75
N GLY A 8 -3.56 -17.50 -0.68
CA GLY A 8 -4.83 -16.94 -0.22
C GLY A 8 -5.03 -15.50 -0.57
N ARG A 9 -6.18 -14.98 -0.17
CA ARG A 9 -6.52 -13.56 -0.25
C ARG A 9 -7.00 -13.08 1.12
N LEU A 10 -6.36 -12.02 1.61
CA LEU A 10 -6.79 -11.27 2.77
C LEU A 10 -7.56 -10.04 2.29
N GLU A 11 -8.82 -9.90 2.69
CA GLU A 11 -9.58 -8.65 2.57
C GLU A 11 -9.88 -8.14 3.97
N VAL A 12 -9.57 -6.87 4.23
CA VAL A 12 -9.78 -6.26 5.56
C VAL A 12 -11.03 -5.39 5.50
N HIS A 13 -12.02 -5.72 6.34
CA HIS A 13 -13.27 -4.97 6.43
C HIS A 13 -13.27 -3.90 7.54
N ASP A 14 -12.51 -4.11 8.62
CA ASP A 14 -12.32 -3.13 9.69
C ASP A 14 -10.88 -3.20 10.24
N GLY A 15 -10.39 -2.06 10.72
CA GLY A 15 -9.03 -1.92 11.28
C GLY A 15 -7.90 -2.05 10.26
N GLU A 16 -6.79 -2.63 10.72
CA GLU A 16 -5.55 -2.86 9.96
C GLU A 16 -4.98 -4.23 10.32
N VAL A 17 -4.43 -4.92 9.32
CA VAL A 17 -3.66 -6.14 9.50
C VAL A 17 -2.23 -5.91 9.00
N GLU A 18 -1.24 -6.15 9.85
CA GLU A 18 0.17 -6.21 9.47
C GLU A 18 0.56 -7.66 9.18
N LEU A 19 1.08 -7.91 7.98
CA LEU A 19 1.65 -9.19 7.57
C LEU A 19 3.16 -9.02 7.40
N GLY A 20 3.93 -10.05 7.73
CA GLY A 20 5.39 -10.01 7.63
C GLY A 20 6.01 -11.36 7.25
N TYR A 21 7.05 -11.32 6.43
CA TYR A 21 7.88 -12.48 6.09
C TYR A 21 9.28 -12.00 5.64
N GLU A 22 10.34 -12.56 6.21
CA GLU A 22 11.74 -12.23 5.87
C GLU A 22 12.04 -10.73 5.72
N GLY A 23 11.49 -9.92 6.63
CA GLY A 23 11.69 -8.45 6.64
C GLY A 23 10.80 -7.68 5.67
N VAL A 24 10.05 -8.34 4.78
CA VAL A 24 9.01 -7.71 3.96
C VAL A 24 7.73 -7.61 4.78
N ARG A 25 7.13 -6.42 4.80
CA ARG A 25 5.87 -6.15 5.51
C ARG A 25 4.80 -5.61 4.58
N SER A 26 3.54 -5.95 4.88
CA SER A 26 2.34 -5.40 4.26
C SER A 26 1.40 -4.89 5.33
N PHE A 27 0.98 -3.63 5.22
CA PHE A 27 -0.11 -3.06 6.02
C PHE A 27 -1.37 -3.05 5.17
N VAL A 28 -2.33 -3.91 5.51
CA VAL A 28 -3.61 -4.03 4.81
C VAL A 28 -4.67 -3.36 5.65
N LEU A 29 -5.08 -2.16 5.26
CA LEU A 29 -6.09 -1.37 5.96
C LEU A 29 -7.50 -1.70 5.44
N ALA A 30 -8.50 -1.43 6.26
CA ALA A 30 -9.91 -1.59 5.90
C ALA A 30 -10.24 -1.01 4.51
N GLY A 31 -10.85 -1.84 3.66
CA GLY A 31 -11.14 -1.53 2.26
C GLY A 31 -10.05 -1.96 1.26
N ASN A 32 -8.98 -2.60 1.75
CA ASN A 32 -7.90 -3.13 0.92
C ASN A 32 -7.81 -4.65 1.03
N THR A 33 -7.18 -5.23 0.03
CA THR A 33 -6.90 -6.66 -0.08
C THR A 33 -5.43 -6.89 -0.39
N ALA A 34 -4.90 -8.06 -0.06
CA ALA A 34 -3.57 -8.51 -0.44
C ALA A 34 -3.54 -10.02 -0.71
N SER A 35 -2.68 -10.44 -1.63
CA SER A 35 -2.35 -11.85 -1.85
C SER A 35 -1.56 -12.41 -0.66
N LEU A 36 -1.83 -13.65 -0.30
CA LEU A 36 -1.02 -14.46 0.61
C LEU A 36 -0.31 -15.51 -0.23
N HIS A 37 1.02 -15.58 -0.15
CA HIS A 37 1.81 -16.57 -0.88
C HIS A 37 2.32 -17.62 0.10
N ALA A 38 2.14 -18.90 -0.25
CA ALA A 38 2.61 -20.00 0.58
C ALA A 38 4.14 -19.93 0.74
N GLY A 39 4.61 -19.80 1.98
CA GLY A 39 6.04 -19.68 2.29
C GLY A 39 6.74 -18.44 1.70
N GLY A 40 5.98 -17.38 1.41
CA GLY A 40 6.52 -16.18 0.76
C GLY A 40 6.07 -14.87 1.40
N ALA A 41 6.62 -13.77 0.87
CA ALA A 41 6.23 -12.43 1.29
C ALA A 41 4.74 -12.16 1.05
N PRO A 42 4.07 -11.38 1.91
CA PRO A 42 2.72 -10.93 1.63
C PRO A 42 2.69 -10.05 0.37
N GLY A 43 1.65 -10.20 -0.44
CA GLY A 43 1.44 -9.42 -1.65
C GLY A 43 1.32 -7.92 -1.39
N LEU A 44 1.33 -7.14 -2.46
CA LEU A 44 1.10 -5.70 -2.44
C LEU A 44 -0.36 -5.42 -2.07
N PRO A 45 -0.61 -4.68 -0.97
CA PRO A 45 -1.96 -4.25 -0.66
C PRO A 45 -2.50 -3.34 -1.76
N HIS A 46 -3.76 -3.54 -2.12
CA HIS A 46 -4.46 -2.72 -3.10
C HIS A 46 -5.95 -2.60 -2.74
N PRO A 47 -6.66 -1.58 -3.24
CA PRO A 47 -8.08 -1.41 -2.95
C PRO A 47 -8.92 -2.62 -3.40
N ALA A 48 -9.76 -3.16 -2.52
CA ALA A 48 -10.63 -4.31 -2.83
C ALA A 48 -11.64 -3.98 -3.96
N GLY A 49 -12.12 -2.72 -4.01
CA GLY A 49 -12.95 -2.20 -5.10
C GLY A 49 -12.18 -1.49 -6.22
N GLY A 50 -10.86 -1.70 -6.34
CA GLY A 50 -9.97 -0.95 -7.23
C GLY A 50 -10.08 -1.25 -8.74
N GLY A 51 -10.99 -2.14 -9.13
CA GLY A 51 -11.17 -2.59 -10.51
C GLY A 51 -10.21 -3.72 -10.91
N ALA A 52 -10.67 -4.58 -11.82
CA ALA A 52 -9.93 -5.78 -12.26
C ALA A 52 -8.55 -5.45 -12.88
N GLU A 53 -8.43 -4.27 -13.49
CA GLU A 53 -7.22 -3.80 -14.14
C GLU A 53 -6.05 -3.53 -13.18
N LEU A 54 -6.32 -2.96 -12.01
CA LEU A 54 -5.30 -2.73 -10.98
C LEU A 54 -4.89 -4.06 -10.34
N ALA A 55 -5.87 -4.90 -9.99
CA ALA A 55 -5.61 -6.22 -9.41
C ALA A 55 -4.77 -7.09 -10.35
N ALA A 56 -5.05 -7.09 -11.65
CA ALA A 56 -4.27 -7.81 -12.64
C ALA A 56 -2.83 -7.27 -12.76
N ALA A 57 -2.64 -5.95 -12.71
CA ALA A 57 -1.31 -5.34 -12.77
C ALA A 57 -0.48 -5.65 -11.50
N VAL A 58 -1.12 -5.68 -10.33
CA VAL A 58 -0.49 -6.12 -9.07
C VAL A 58 -0.04 -7.57 -9.17
N ALA A 59 -0.94 -8.47 -9.56
CA ALA A 59 -0.62 -9.89 -9.71
C ALA A 59 0.49 -10.13 -10.76
N GLY A 60 0.45 -9.40 -11.88
CA GLY A 60 1.48 -9.45 -12.91
C GLY A 60 2.86 -9.07 -12.38
N TRP A 61 2.95 -7.97 -11.63
CA TRP A 61 4.21 -7.57 -10.99
C TRP A 61 4.68 -8.55 -9.92
N GLU A 62 3.77 -9.07 -9.07
CA GLU A 62 4.10 -10.08 -8.06
C GLU A 62 4.71 -11.36 -8.69
N SER A 63 4.20 -11.76 -9.86
CA SER A 63 4.70 -12.93 -10.58
C SER A 63 6.05 -12.71 -11.28
N ALA A 64 6.37 -11.46 -11.66
CA ALA A 64 7.57 -11.12 -12.40
C ALA A 64 8.12 -9.73 -11.99
N PRO A 65 8.63 -9.56 -10.77
CA PRO A 65 8.98 -8.25 -10.20
C PRO A 65 10.23 -7.61 -10.81
N LEU A 66 11.01 -8.38 -11.59
CA LEU A 66 12.21 -7.91 -12.29
C LEU A 66 11.93 -7.48 -13.75
N ASP A 67 10.73 -7.75 -14.26
CA ASP A 67 10.31 -7.33 -15.61
C ASP A 67 9.88 -5.86 -15.58
N ALA A 68 10.48 -5.06 -16.46
CA ALA A 68 10.15 -3.65 -16.59
C ALA A 68 8.70 -3.44 -17.07
N ASN A 69 8.16 -4.34 -17.91
CA ASN A 69 6.81 -4.21 -18.45
C ASN A 69 5.73 -4.37 -17.37
N THR A 70 5.95 -5.28 -16.41
CA THR A 70 5.00 -5.49 -15.31
C THR A 70 5.02 -4.31 -14.34
N LEU A 71 6.21 -3.73 -14.09
CA LEU A 71 6.34 -2.48 -13.33
C LEU A 71 5.62 -1.33 -14.04
N ASP A 72 5.83 -1.16 -15.34
CA ASP A 72 5.22 -0.08 -16.13
C ASP A 72 3.68 -0.19 -16.14
N ALA A 73 3.16 -1.41 -16.29
CA ALA A 73 1.74 -1.68 -16.20
C ALA A 73 1.18 -1.32 -14.80
N LEU A 74 1.88 -1.70 -13.73
CA LEU A 74 1.46 -1.38 -12.37
C LEU A 74 1.48 0.12 -12.09
N LEU A 75 2.55 0.83 -12.46
CA LEU A 75 2.65 2.28 -12.31
C LEU A 75 1.58 3.01 -13.13
N GLY A 76 1.24 2.50 -14.31
CA GLY A 76 0.17 3.05 -15.16
C GLY A 76 -1.24 2.91 -14.56
N ARG A 77 -1.47 1.89 -13.73
CA ARG A 77 -2.79 1.59 -13.14
C ARG A 77 -2.96 2.12 -11.72
N ALA A 78 -1.88 2.23 -10.95
CA ALA A 78 -1.92 2.68 -9.55
C ALA A 78 -1.94 4.23 -9.41
N ARG A 79 -2.74 4.93 -10.22
CA ARG A 79 -2.69 6.40 -10.34
C ARG A 79 -3.64 7.16 -9.41
N SER A 80 -4.46 6.46 -8.64
CA SER A 80 -5.43 7.09 -7.73
C SER A 80 -4.88 7.22 -6.31
N ALA A 81 -5.44 8.15 -5.53
CA ALA A 81 -5.10 8.32 -4.12
C ALA A 81 -5.31 7.02 -3.33
N ARG A 82 -6.36 6.26 -3.65
CA ARG A 82 -6.60 4.96 -3.02
C ARG A 82 -5.52 3.92 -3.35
N ALA A 83 -5.05 3.90 -4.60
CA ALA A 83 -4.00 2.98 -5.05
C ALA A 83 -2.60 3.37 -4.55
N SER A 84 -2.43 4.53 -3.92
CA SER A 84 -1.15 4.95 -3.32
C SER A 84 -0.65 3.99 -2.23
N VAL A 85 -1.54 3.20 -1.61
CA VAL A 85 -1.16 2.12 -0.69
C VAL A 85 -0.26 1.09 -1.39
N THR A 86 -0.59 0.75 -2.64
CA THR A 86 0.20 -0.19 -3.45
C THR A 86 1.56 0.41 -3.78
N LEU A 87 1.60 1.66 -4.23
CA LEU A 87 2.83 2.35 -4.61
C LEU A 87 3.78 2.57 -3.41
N TRP A 88 3.26 2.89 -2.23
CA TRP A 88 4.08 3.04 -1.03
C TRP A 88 4.75 1.73 -0.59
N HIS A 89 4.04 0.60 -0.71
CA HIS A 89 4.64 -0.73 -0.48
C HIS A 89 5.60 -1.11 -1.60
N LEU A 90 5.27 -0.82 -2.86
CA LEU A 90 6.10 -1.09 -4.02
C LEU A 90 7.46 -0.39 -3.94
N LEU A 91 7.51 0.87 -3.48
CA LEU A 91 8.74 1.65 -3.32
C LEU A 91 9.81 0.90 -2.50
N GLN A 92 9.37 0.16 -1.49
CA GLN A 92 10.24 -0.60 -0.59
C GLN A 92 10.69 -1.95 -1.20
N ARG A 93 10.01 -2.44 -2.23
CA ARG A 93 10.21 -3.80 -2.80
C ARG A 93 10.91 -3.80 -4.15
N VAL A 94 10.85 -2.69 -4.90
CA VAL A 94 11.55 -2.57 -6.18
C VAL A 94 13.07 -2.44 -5.99
N ARG A 95 13.80 -2.76 -7.05
CA ARG A 95 15.25 -2.54 -7.11
C ARG A 95 15.58 -1.06 -6.93
N PRO A 96 16.78 -0.72 -6.40
CA PRO A 96 17.19 0.67 -6.21
C PRO A 96 17.03 1.56 -7.45
N ALA A 97 17.31 1.04 -8.65
CA ALA A 97 17.20 1.77 -9.91
C ALA A 97 15.76 2.19 -10.26
N ASP A 98 14.75 1.46 -9.77
CA ASP A 98 13.34 1.68 -10.10
C ASP A 98 12.64 2.60 -9.09
N ARG A 99 13.26 2.85 -7.92
CA ARG A 99 12.64 3.60 -6.81
C ARG A 99 12.27 5.04 -7.17
N ALA A 100 13.06 5.72 -8.00
CA ALA A 100 12.74 7.07 -8.45
C ALA A 100 11.42 7.10 -9.25
N ARG A 101 11.20 6.09 -10.11
CA ARG A 101 9.98 5.96 -10.92
C ARG A 101 8.74 5.70 -10.04
N VAL A 102 8.89 4.86 -9.02
CA VAL A 102 7.82 4.60 -8.05
C VAL A 102 7.54 5.84 -7.20
N PHE A 103 8.58 6.57 -6.79
CA PHE A 103 8.45 7.83 -6.07
C PHE A 103 7.64 8.86 -6.88
N ASP A 104 7.97 9.04 -8.16
CA ASP A 104 7.26 9.97 -9.05
C ASP A 104 5.79 9.55 -9.23
N ALA A 105 5.52 8.26 -9.41
CA ALA A 105 4.15 7.74 -9.48
C ALA A 105 3.39 8.00 -8.18
N LEU A 106 4.04 7.85 -7.02
CA LEU A 106 3.43 8.06 -5.71
C LEU A 106 3.07 9.53 -5.51
N LEU A 107 3.94 10.46 -5.92
CA LEU A 107 3.64 11.91 -5.93
C LEU A 107 2.43 12.25 -6.79
N VAL A 108 2.28 11.62 -7.95
CA VAL A 108 1.12 11.84 -8.83
C VAL A 108 -0.16 11.27 -8.23
N SER A 109 -0.06 10.14 -7.52
CA SER A 109 -1.23 9.42 -7.00
C SER A 109 -1.86 10.10 -5.78
N GLY A 110 -1.09 10.82 -4.95
CA GLY A 110 -1.58 11.24 -3.64
C GLY A 110 -0.83 12.40 -3.00
N VAL A 111 -1.02 12.57 -1.70
CA VAL A 111 -0.49 13.70 -0.94
C VAL A 111 0.96 13.47 -0.56
N ALA A 112 1.84 14.40 -0.94
CA ALA A 112 3.19 14.47 -0.42
C ALA A 112 3.21 15.27 0.90
N PRO A 113 3.86 14.78 1.97
CA PRO A 113 4.03 15.58 3.17
C PRO A 113 4.91 16.81 2.88
N PRO A 114 4.71 17.93 3.58
CA PRO A 114 5.58 19.09 3.46
C PRO A 114 7.05 18.71 3.71
N ARG A 115 7.94 19.23 2.86
CA ARG A 115 9.40 19.03 2.96
C ARG A 115 9.85 17.57 2.80
N LEU A 116 9.17 16.79 1.96
CA LEU A 116 9.64 15.47 1.56
C LEU A 116 10.89 15.60 0.68
N GLU A 117 12.01 15.04 1.13
CA GLU A 117 13.24 14.97 0.33
C GLU A 117 13.23 13.68 -0.49
N GLN A 118 13.23 13.80 -1.83
CA GLN A 118 13.21 12.65 -2.74
C GLN A 118 14.38 11.68 -2.47
N SER A 119 15.58 12.21 -2.21
CA SER A 119 16.77 11.41 -1.91
C SER A 119 16.57 10.50 -0.71
N LYS A 120 15.92 10.98 0.36
CA LYS A 120 15.62 10.19 1.56
C LYS A 120 14.56 9.12 1.29
N ALA A 121 13.52 9.46 0.53
CA ALA A 121 12.47 8.52 0.16
C ALA A 121 13.02 7.37 -0.72
N VAL A 122 13.84 7.70 -1.73
CA VAL A 122 14.50 6.71 -2.61
C VAL A 122 15.54 5.87 -1.86
N ALA A 123 16.19 6.44 -0.84
CA ALA A 123 17.06 5.72 0.08
C ALA A 123 16.31 4.84 1.10
N LEU A 124 14.97 4.86 1.10
CA LEU A 124 14.11 4.17 2.06
C LEU A 124 14.37 4.59 3.52
N ASP A 125 14.69 5.86 3.75
CA ASP A 125 14.82 6.42 5.09
C ASP A 125 13.53 6.17 5.91
N SER A 126 13.66 5.46 7.03
CA SER A 126 12.50 4.96 7.77
C SER A 126 11.62 6.08 8.32
N TYR A 127 12.21 7.17 8.77
CA TYR A 127 11.45 8.34 9.25
C TYR A 127 10.65 9.00 8.12
N THR A 128 11.29 9.17 6.96
CA THR A 128 10.66 9.71 5.74
C THR A 128 9.51 8.81 5.26
N LEU A 129 9.71 7.49 5.22
CA LEU A 129 8.67 6.53 4.82
C LEU A 129 7.49 6.53 5.79
N GLN A 130 7.75 6.58 7.11
CA GLN A 130 6.70 6.63 8.12
C GLN A 130 5.88 7.93 8.03
N ARG A 131 6.54 9.08 7.88
CA ARG A 131 5.89 10.37 7.65
C ARG A 131 4.99 10.35 6.42
N TRP A 132 5.46 9.74 5.34
CA TRP A 132 4.68 9.66 4.11
C TRP A 132 3.50 8.71 4.26
N ARG A 133 3.68 7.56 4.93
CA ARG A 133 2.58 6.66 5.28
C ARG A 133 1.50 7.41 6.03
N THR A 134 1.84 8.13 7.11
CA THR A 134 0.86 8.91 7.90
C THR A 134 0.08 9.91 7.04
N ALA A 135 0.72 10.55 6.07
CA ALA A 135 0.06 11.49 5.16
C ALA A 135 -0.87 10.81 4.14
N LEU A 136 -0.52 9.60 3.69
CA LEU A 136 -1.29 8.85 2.69
C LEU A 136 -2.43 8.02 3.30
N GLU A 137 -2.26 7.51 4.52
CA GLU A 137 -3.17 6.59 5.20
C GLU A 137 -4.66 7.03 5.17
N PRO A 138 -5.00 8.32 5.37
CA PRO A 138 -6.39 8.76 5.28
C PRO A 138 -7.06 8.47 3.92
N SER A 139 -6.27 8.39 2.84
CA SER A 139 -6.77 8.08 1.50
C SER A 139 -6.97 6.59 1.23
N TRP A 140 -6.43 5.72 2.08
CA TRP A 140 -6.44 4.26 1.89
C TRP A 140 -7.70 3.60 2.43
N VAL A 141 -8.35 4.23 3.40
CA VAL A 141 -9.45 3.64 4.17
C VAL A 141 -10.81 3.94 3.53
N VAL A 142 -11.72 2.95 3.46
CA VAL A 142 -13.10 3.13 2.97
C VAL A 142 -14.06 3.57 4.07
N THR A 143 -13.79 3.18 5.30
CA THR A 143 -14.64 3.50 6.45
C THR A 143 -13.76 3.75 7.66
N GLU A 144 -13.96 4.89 8.34
CA GLU A 144 -13.20 5.22 9.54
C GLU A 144 -13.23 4.04 10.53
N PRO A 145 -12.08 3.53 11.02
CA PRO A 145 -12.07 2.38 11.90
C PRO A 145 -12.96 2.61 13.12
N ALA A 146 -13.68 1.56 13.58
CA ALA A 146 -14.62 1.71 14.68
C ALA A 146 -13.97 2.31 15.94
N TRP A 147 -12.72 1.94 16.23
CA TRP A 147 -11.96 2.49 17.36
C TRP A 147 -11.68 3.99 17.23
N ARG A 148 -11.38 4.54 16.03
CA ARG A 148 -11.20 5.99 15.84
C ARG A 148 -12.51 6.75 16.05
N ARG A 149 -13.63 6.19 15.59
CA ARG A 149 -14.97 6.73 15.84
C ARG A 149 -15.30 6.76 17.34
N LEU A 150 -15.02 5.66 18.05
CA LEU A 150 -15.26 5.55 19.49
C LEU A 150 -14.35 6.50 20.29
N TRP A 151 -13.07 6.63 19.91
CA TRP A 151 -12.15 7.57 20.55
C TRP A 151 -12.58 9.02 20.40
N ARG A 152 -13.13 9.41 19.24
CA ARG A 152 -13.65 10.76 19.04
C ARG A 152 -14.89 11.03 19.89
N ILE A 153 -15.75 10.02 20.09
CA ILE A 153 -16.91 10.10 20.99
C ILE A 153 -16.44 10.19 22.46
N SER A 154 -15.41 9.45 22.85
CA SER A 154 -14.92 9.43 24.23
C SER A 154 -14.06 10.63 24.62
N THR A 155 -13.45 11.34 23.66
CA THR A 155 -12.49 12.42 23.94
C THR A 155 -13.07 13.84 23.78
N GLY A 156 -14.33 13.98 23.34
CA GLY A 156 -15.08 15.26 23.42
C GLY A 156 -14.35 16.47 22.82
N MET A 157 -13.74 16.34 21.63
CA MET A 157 -13.12 17.49 20.97
C MET A 157 -14.18 18.18 20.10
N PHE A 158 -14.59 19.35 20.58
CA PHE A 158 -15.64 20.22 20.07
C PHE A 158 -15.54 20.46 18.56
N ALA A 159 -16.68 20.32 17.90
CA ALA A 159 -17.01 21.14 16.76
C ALA A 159 -17.17 22.57 17.26
N ASP A 160 -16.36 23.48 16.72
CA ASP A 160 -16.78 24.81 16.28
C ASP A 160 -16.16 25.05 14.90
#